data_AF-A0A8J6HV82-F1
#
_entry.id   AF-A0A8J6HV82-F1
#
_cell.length_a   1.000
_cell.length_b   1.000
_cell.length_c   1.000
_cell.angle_alpha   90.00
_cell.angle_beta   90.00
_cell.angle_gamma   90.00
#
_symmetry.space_group_name_H-M   'P 1'
#
loop_
_entity.id
_entity.type
_entity.pdbx_description
1 polymer ?
#
loop_
_entity_poly.entity_id
_entity_poly.type
_entity_poly.pdbx_seq_one_letter_code
_entity_poly.pdbx_strand_id
1 'polypeptide(L)'
;MSKNCWPRFRVRNNTDNNGYLDERDFACLALRATIIEGKGEFSFSRLQEYQHIMLGLWEEIAELADFNKELLQDGKITTDEFKQAVQQCCMGRRYEDFPQAMKMFIDSNFKMVDLNDDGVIGADEYRFNCVTKFAIDDIEVVDEAFNNLLSDDDRRRGGLTLSRYQELYAQFLGNPDDNCPAIYLFGPLSEFSL
;
A
#
# COMPACT_ATOMS: atom_id res chain seq x y z
N MET A 1 -13.31 0.75 4.78
CA MET A 1 -12.41 1.72 4.14
C MET A 1 -13.04 3.10 4.23
N SER A 2 -12.36 4.04 4.90
CA SER A 2 -12.85 5.41 5.06
C SER A 2 -12.87 6.17 3.72
N LYS A 3 -13.64 7.27 3.65
CA LYS A 3 -13.72 8.14 2.46
C LYS A 3 -12.37 8.75 2.07
N ASN A 4 -11.46 8.91 3.04
CA ASN A 4 -10.13 9.51 2.85
C ASN A 4 -9.06 8.49 2.41
N CYS A 5 -9.31 7.20 2.63
CA CYS A 5 -8.37 6.13 2.32
C CYS A 5 -8.38 5.75 0.81
N TRP A 6 -9.52 5.94 0.14
CA TRP A 6 -9.72 5.49 -1.24
C TRP A 6 -8.94 6.30 -2.30
N PRO A 7 -9.00 7.65 -2.32
CA PRO A 7 -8.25 8.44 -3.31
C PRO A 7 -6.75 8.11 -3.28
N ARG A 8 -6.21 7.78 -2.11
CA ARG A 8 -4.79 7.46 -1.93
C ARG A 8 -4.40 6.06 -2.40
N PHE A 9 -5.26 5.07 -2.15
CA PHE A 9 -5.03 3.74 -2.71
C PHE A 9 -5.06 3.77 -4.24
N ARG A 10 -6.00 4.54 -4.82
CA ARG A 10 -6.12 4.73 -6.27
C ARG A 10 -4.88 5.41 -6.87
N VAL A 11 -4.46 6.58 -6.34
CA VAL A 11 -3.27 7.30 -6.82
C VAL A 11 -2.00 6.45 -6.73
N ARG A 12 -1.92 5.57 -5.72
CA ARG A 12 -0.75 4.72 -5.51
C ARG A 12 -0.65 3.55 -6.49
N ASN A 13 -1.76 2.87 -6.77
CA ASN A 13 -1.73 1.58 -7.48
C ASN A 13 -2.15 1.69 -8.95
N ASN A 14 -2.97 2.68 -9.34
CA ASN A 14 -3.29 2.93 -10.75
C ASN A 14 -2.17 3.77 -11.38
N THR A 15 -1.20 3.09 -11.97
CA THR A 15 0.08 3.67 -12.41
C THR A 15 -0.04 4.38 -13.76
N ASP A 16 -1.03 4.02 -14.58
CA ASP A 16 -1.29 4.65 -15.89
C ASP A 16 -2.46 5.66 -15.88
N ASN A 17 -3.09 5.85 -14.72
CA ASN A 17 -4.25 6.72 -14.46
C ASN A 17 -5.49 6.40 -15.33
N ASN A 18 -5.67 5.15 -15.74
CA ASN A 18 -6.76 4.74 -16.64
C ASN A 18 -8.15 4.61 -15.98
N GLY A 19 -8.19 4.54 -14.63
CA GLY A 19 -9.41 4.54 -13.82
C GLY A 19 -9.80 3.18 -13.23
N TYR A 20 -9.05 2.13 -13.55
CA TYR A 20 -9.19 0.76 -13.06
C TYR A 20 -7.82 0.26 -12.56
N LEU A 21 -7.80 -0.94 -11.97
CA LEU A 21 -6.56 -1.67 -11.70
C LEU A 21 -6.52 -2.87 -12.65
N ASP A 22 -5.38 -3.07 -13.31
CA ASP A 22 -5.13 -4.24 -14.15
C ASP A 22 -3.74 -4.85 -13.87
N GLU A 23 -3.45 -5.99 -14.49
CA GLU A 23 -2.15 -6.67 -14.38
C GLU A 23 -0.97 -5.74 -14.71
N ARG A 24 -1.17 -4.80 -15.64
CA ARG A 24 -0.13 -3.89 -16.11
C ARG A 24 0.26 -2.89 -15.03
N ASP A 25 -0.69 -2.45 -14.20
CA ASP A 25 -0.38 -1.63 -13.02
C ASP A 25 0.59 -2.35 -12.08
N PHE A 26 0.34 -3.62 -11.80
CA PHE A 26 1.20 -4.43 -10.92
C PHE A 26 2.56 -4.72 -11.55
N ALA A 27 2.62 -4.93 -12.87
CA ALA A 27 3.89 -5.03 -13.60
C ALA A 27 4.68 -3.70 -13.55
N CYS A 28 4.02 -2.55 -13.64
CA CYS A 28 4.64 -1.24 -13.48
C CYS A 28 5.15 -1.01 -12.06
N LEU A 29 4.41 -1.44 -11.04
CA LEU A 29 4.84 -1.40 -9.64
C LEU A 29 6.09 -2.27 -9.42
N ALA A 30 6.15 -3.47 -10.01
CA ALA A 30 7.33 -4.33 -9.95
C ALA A 30 8.58 -3.67 -10.55
N LEU A 31 8.44 -3.04 -11.72
CA LEU A 31 9.54 -2.32 -12.35
C LEU A 31 9.98 -1.11 -11.52
N ARG A 32 9.03 -0.33 -11.00
CA ARG A 32 9.32 0.83 -10.14
C ARG A 32 10.06 0.39 -8.87
N ALA A 33 9.61 -0.68 -8.20
CA ALA A 33 10.26 -1.22 -7.02
C ALA A 33 11.70 -1.65 -7.31
N THR A 34 11.92 -2.35 -8.43
CA THR A 34 13.26 -2.80 -8.87
C THR A 34 14.24 -1.63 -9.01
N ILE A 35 13.81 -0.54 -9.65
CA ILE A 35 14.66 0.63 -9.88
C ILE A 35 14.88 1.42 -8.59
N ILE A 36 13.86 1.54 -7.74
CA ILE A 36 13.95 2.23 -6.46
C ILE A 36 14.94 1.53 -5.52
N GLU A 37 14.80 0.22 -5.33
CA GLU A 37 15.70 -0.57 -4.48
C GLU A 37 17.13 -0.55 -5.05
N GLY A 38 17.26 -0.67 -6.37
CA GLY A 38 18.55 -0.55 -7.05
C GLY A 38 19.15 0.85 -7.02
N LYS A 39 18.45 1.86 -6.47
CA LYS A 39 18.85 3.28 -6.49
C LYS A 39 19.19 3.76 -7.91
N GLY A 40 18.45 3.27 -8.90
CA GLY A 40 18.69 3.51 -10.33
C GLY A 40 19.41 2.38 -11.06
N GLU A 41 20.05 1.44 -10.36
CA GLU A 41 20.61 0.24 -10.96
C GLU A 41 19.51 -0.75 -11.33
N PHE A 42 19.61 -1.32 -12.53
CA PHE A 42 18.65 -2.28 -13.03
C PHE A 42 19.23 -3.70 -13.00
N SER A 43 18.48 -4.63 -12.39
CA SER A 43 18.78 -6.06 -12.41
C SER A 43 17.57 -6.85 -12.92
N PHE A 44 17.80 -7.65 -13.97
CA PHE A 44 16.77 -8.54 -14.52
C PHE A 44 16.32 -9.60 -13.50
N SER A 45 17.23 -10.09 -12.65
CA SER A 45 16.85 -11.09 -11.64
C SER A 45 15.91 -10.50 -10.59
N ARG A 46 16.20 -9.27 -10.13
CA ARG A 46 15.34 -8.54 -9.19
C ARG A 46 13.99 -8.20 -9.82
N LEU A 47 13.98 -7.77 -11.08
CA LEU A 47 12.73 -7.53 -11.80
C LEU A 47 11.87 -8.79 -11.83
N GLN A 48 12.45 -9.95 -12.11
CA GLN A 48 11.71 -11.21 -12.16
C GLN A 48 11.14 -11.61 -10.80
N GLU A 49 11.89 -11.40 -9.71
CA GLU A 49 11.41 -11.61 -8.34
C GLU A 49 10.23 -10.67 -8.02
N TYR A 50 10.36 -9.38 -8.31
CA TYR A 50 9.28 -8.42 -8.09
C TYR A 50 8.06 -8.66 -8.98
N GLN A 51 8.26 -9.08 -10.23
CA GLN A 51 7.16 -9.46 -11.12
C GLN A 51 6.43 -10.68 -10.58
N HIS A 52 7.15 -11.70 -10.10
CA HIS A 52 6.53 -12.87 -9.51
C HIS A 52 5.67 -12.49 -8.29
N ILE A 53 6.19 -11.63 -7.40
CA ILE A 53 5.46 -11.14 -6.22
C ILE A 53 4.24 -10.31 -6.63
N MET A 54 4.40 -9.33 -7.53
CA MET A 54 3.32 -8.39 -7.88
C MET A 54 2.25 -9.01 -8.77
N LEU A 55 2.60 -9.94 -9.66
CA LEU A 55 1.64 -10.66 -10.49
C LEU A 55 0.89 -11.72 -9.68
N GLY A 56 1.57 -12.46 -8.79
CA GLY A 56 0.87 -13.37 -7.87
C GLY A 56 -0.10 -12.62 -6.96
N LEU A 57 0.30 -11.44 -6.48
CA LEU A 57 -0.58 -10.54 -5.75
C LEU A 57 -1.79 -10.09 -6.58
N TRP A 58 -1.59 -9.74 -7.85
CA TRP A 58 -2.70 -9.39 -8.75
C TRP A 58 -3.67 -10.55 -8.92
N GLU A 59 -3.17 -11.76 -9.16
CA GLU A 59 -3.98 -12.97 -9.30
C GLU A 59 -4.84 -13.20 -8.06
N GLU A 60 -4.27 -13.05 -6.86
CA GLU A 60 -5.01 -13.25 -5.62
C GLU A 60 -6.01 -12.11 -5.33
N ILE A 61 -5.67 -10.86 -5.63
CA ILE A 61 -6.60 -9.72 -5.52
C ILE A 61 -7.74 -9.88 -6.52
N ALA A 62 -7.46 -10.30 -7.75
CA ALA A 62 -8.45 -10.61 -8.76
C ALA A 62 -9.39 -11.71 -8.26
N GLU A 63 -8.86 -12.82 -7.74
CA GLU A 63 -9.69 -13.89 -7.17
C GLU A 63 -10.56 -13.42 -6.00
N LEU A 64 -10.03 -12.55 -5.14
CA LEU A 64 -10.77 -11.98 -4.01
C LEU A 64 -11.80 -10.91 -4.41
N ALA A 65 -11.60 -10.21 -5.52
CA ALA A 65 -12.46 -9.13 -5.98
C ALA A 65 -13.52 -9.58 -7.01
N ASP A 66 -13.36 -10.77 -7.61
CA ASP A 66 -14.25 -11.35 -8.63
C ASP A 66 -15.56 -11.93 -8.08
N PHE A 67 -16.34 -11.14 -7.33
CA PHE A 67 -17.60 -11.62 -6.73
C PHE A 67 -18.69 -11.94 -7.76
N ASN A 68 -18.63 -11.33 -8.95
CA ASN A 68 -19.55 -11.52 -10.08
C ASN A 68 -19.06 -12.55 -11.12
N LYS A 69 -17.82 -13.05 -11.02
CA LYS A 69 -17.16 -13.87 -12.06
C LYS A 69 -16.99 -13.13 -13.40
N GLU A 70 -17.02 -11.79 -13.41
CA GLU A 70 -16.88 -10.98 -14.62
C GLU A 70 -15.42 -10.59 -14.91
N LEU A 71 -14.48 -10.75 -13.97
CA LEU A 71 -13.04 -10.55 -14.24
C LEU A 71 -12.52 -11.45 -15.36
N LEU A 72 -13.16 -12.60 -15.59
CA LEU A 72 -12.87 -13.50 -16.71
C LEU A 72 -13.26 -12.92 -18.08
N GLN A 73 -13.95 -11.78 -18.17
CA GLN A 73 -14.36 -11.18 -19.44
C GLN A 73 -13.52 -9.96 -19.87
N ASP A 74 -13.02 -9.13 -18.96
CA ASP A 74 -12.27 -7.91 -19.34
C ASP A 74 -10.87 -7.77 -18.71
N GLY A 75 -10.53 -8.58 -17.70
CA GLY A 75 -9.24 -8.55 -17.01
C GLY A 75 -8.99 -7.28 -16.17
N LYS A 76 -10.06 -6.62 -15.70
CA LYS A 76 -9.98 -5.34 -14.97
C LYS A 76 -10.72 -5.42 -13.65
N ILE A 77 -10.19 -4.76 -12.63
CA ILE A 77 -10.90 -4.52 -11.37
C ILE A 77 -11.26 -3.05 -11.31
N THR A 78 -12.56 -2.75 -11.32
CA THR A 78 -13.01 -1.38 -11.14
C THR A 78 -12.80 -0.92 -9.71
N THR A 79 -12.76 0.40 -9.56
CA THR A 79 -12.70 1.09 -8.27
C THR A 79 -13.74 0.58 -7.26
N ASP A 80 -14.97 0.31 -7.70
CA ASP A 80 -16.05 -0.04 -6.80
C ASP A 80 -16.05 -1.54 -6.43
N GLU A 81 -15.59 -2.41 -7.33
CA GLU A 81 -15.39 -3.84 -7.03
C GLU A 81 -14.30 -4.03 -5.98
N PHE A 82 -13.15 -3.36 -6.13
CA PHE A 82 -12.09 -3.44 -5.15
C PHE A 82 -12.53 -2.93 -3.77
N LYS A 83 -13.27 -1.81 -3.71
CA LYS A 83 -13.83 -1.32 -2.44
C LYS A 83 -14.74 -2.34 -1.79
N GLN A 84 -15.63 -2.98 -2.56
CA GLN A 84 -16.53 -4.00 -2.04
C GLN A 84 -15.75 -5.22 -1.51
N ALA A 85 -14.72 -5.66 -2.23
CA ALA A 85 -13.81 -6.73 -1.81
C ALA A 85 -13.16 -6.43 -0.46
N VAL A 86 -12.53 -5.26 -0.35
CA VAL A 86 -11.88 -4.82 0.89
C VAL A 86 -12.89 -4.66 2.02
N GLN A 87 -14.09 -4.14 1.74
CA GLN A 87 -15.14 -4.01 2.75
C GLN A 87 -15.59 -5.38 3.28
N GLN A 88 -15.82 -6.38 2.42
CA GLN A 88 -16.25 -7.70 2.89
C GLN A 88 -15.14 -8.47 3.61
N CYS A 89 -13.91 -8.39 3.10
CA CYS A 89 -12.78 -9.18 3.59
C CYS A 89 -12.04 -8.53 4.77
N CYS A 90 -12.12 -7.21 4.96
CA CYS A 90 -11.28 -6.50 5.92
C CYS A 90 -12.06 -5.65 6.94
N MET A 91 -13.33 -5.29 6.69
CA MET A 91 -14.07 -4.40 7.60
C MET A 91 -14.27 -5.02 8.98
N GLY A 92 -13.85 -4.30 10.02
CA GLY A 92 -13.95 -4.73 11.41
C GLY A 92 -13.10 -5.95 11.79
N ARG A 93 -12.20 -6.42 10.90
CA ARG A 93 -11.35 -7.58 11.12
C ARG A 93 -9.94 -7.17 11.53
N ARG A 94 -9.26 -8.04 12.28
CA ARG A 94 -7.84 -7.88 12.58
C ARG A 94 -7.02 -8.48 11.44
N TYR A 95 -5.76 -8.07 11.34
CA TYR A 95 -4.83 -8.58 10.32
C TYR A 95 -4.76 -10.11 10.29
N GLU A 96 -4.77 -10.77 11.46
CA GLU A 96 -4.75 -12.24 11.58
C GLU A 96 -5.90 -12.93 10.82
N ASP A 97 -7.04 -12.25 10.73
CA ASP A 97 -8.28 -12.74 10.15
C ASP A 97 -8.41 -12.41 8.65
N PHE A 98 -7.40 -11.78 8.05
CA PHE A 98 -7.37 -11.44 6.62
C PHE A 98 -7.05 -12.66 5.75
N PRO A 99 -7.51 -12.67 4.48
CA PRO A 99 -7.09 -13.65 3.49
C PRO A 99 -5.56 -13.74 3.40
N GLN A 100 -5.04 -14.95 3.14
CA GLN A 100 -3.59 -15.17 3.05
C GLN A 100 -2.91 -14.25 2.04
N ALA A 101 -3.57 -14.05 0.91
CA ALA A 101 -3.16 -13.11 -0.12
C ALA A 101 -2.95 -11.67 0.38
N MET A 102 -3.94 -11.16 1.11
CA MET A 102 -3.88 -9.81 1.66
C MET A 102 -2.78 -9.67 2.70
N LYS A 103 -2.50 -10.73 3.47
CA LYS A 103 -1.37 -10.76 4.40
C LYS A 103 -0.03 -10.71 3.67
N MET A 104 0.13 -11.53 2.62
CA MET A 104 1.33 -11.50 1.78
C MET A 104 1.53 -10.15 1.09
N PHE A 105 0.45 -9.50 0.67
CA PHE A 105 0.49 -8.15 0.13
C PHE A 105 1.07 -7.14 1.12
N ILE A 106 0.52 -7.11 2.34
CA ILE A 106 0.91 -6.17 3.38
C ILE A 106 2.39 -6.40 3.78
N ASP A 107 2.79 -7.65 3.92
CA ASP A 107 4.17 -8.03 4.26
C ASP A 107 5.16 -7.65 3.16
N SER A 108 4.78 -7.83 1.89
CA SER A 108 5.58 -7.40 0.75
C SER A 108 5.66 -5.88 0.67
N ASN A 109 4.59 -5.16 1.04
CA ASN A 109 4.60 -3.70 1.13
C ASN A 109 5.60 -3.20 2.16
N PHE A 110 5.63 -3.85 3.33
CA PHE A 110 6.57 -3.53 4.39
C PHE A 110 8.02 -3.66 3.89
N LYS A 111 8.36 -4.81 3.30
CA LYS A 111 9.71 -5.08 2.76
C LYS A 111 10.16 -4.09 1.69
N MET A 112 9.25 -3.56 0.88
CA MET A 112 9.61 -2.54 -0.11
C MET A 112 9.87 -1.16 0.50
N VAL A 113 9.32 -0.88 1.68
CA VAL A 113 9.47 0.41 2.36
C VAL A 113 10.65 0.38 3.34
N ASP A 114 10.90 -0.76 3.97
CA ASP A 114 12.09 -1.05 4.77
C ASP A 114 13.31 -1.23 3.84
N LEU A 115 13.96 -0.12 3.51
CA LEU A 115 15.03 -0.06 2.51
C LEU A 115 16.36 -0.57 3.04
N ASN A 116 16.53 -0.58 4.35
CA ASN A 116 17.77 -0.99 5.01
C ASN A 116 17.69 -2.42 5.61
N ASP A 117 16.52 -3.06 5.56
CA ASP A 117 16.24 -4.41 6.07
C ASP A 117 16.50 -4.55 7.59
N ASP A 118 16.27 -3.48 8.36
CA ASP A 118 16.40 -3.48 9.82
C ASP A 118 15.11 -3.90 10.55
N GLY A 119 14.02 -4.12 9.81
CA GLY A 119 12.73 -4.53 10.32
C GLY A 119 11.91 -3.39 10.94
N VAL A 120 12.31 -2.13 10.72
CA VAL A 120 11.68 -0.92 11.26
C VAL A 120 11.57 0.15 10.18
N ILE A 121 10.34 0.51 9.79
CA ILE A 121 10.14 1.68 8.92
C ILE A 121 10.41 2.95 9.72
N GLY A 122 11.55 3.57 9.44
CA GLY A 122 11.98 4.84 10.03
C GLY A 122 11.44 6.07 9.32
N ALA A 123 11.74 7.26 9.86
CA ALA A 123 11.30 8.52 9.28
C ALA A 123 11.85 8.74 7.86
N ASP A 124 13.11 8.37 7.60
CA ASP A 124 13.74 8.56 6.29
C ASP A 124 13.11 7.69 5.20
N GLU A 125 12.78 6.45 5.54
CA GLU A 125 12.09 5.51 4.64
C GLU A 125 10.65 5.94 4.38
N TYR A 126 9.95 6.39 5.42
CA TYR A 126 8.61 6.94 5.28
C TYR A 126 8.60 8.18 4.38
N ARG A 127 9.55 9.11 4.57
CA ARG A 127 9.73 10.29 3.70
C ARG A 127 9.98 9.87 2.26
N PHE A 128 10.99 9.02 2.04
CA PHE A 128 11.36 8.53 0.71
C PHE A 128 10.17 7.87 0.00
N ASN A 129 9.43 7.03 0.71
CA ASN A 129 8.24 6.37 0.21
C ASN A 129 7.12 7.38 -0.17
N CYS A 130 6.95 8.46 0.59
CA CYS A 130 5.96 9.49 0.29
C CYS A 130 6.36 10.33 -0.93
N VAL A 131 7.58 10.88 -0.96
CA VAL A 131 8.01 11.81 -2.03
C VAL A 131 8.21 11.14 -3.39
N THR A 132 8.43 9.82 -3.41
CA THR A 132 8.51 9.04 -4.65
C THR A 132 7.13 8.72 -5.25
N LYS A 133 6.06 8.86 -4.46
CA LYS A 133 4.70 8.47 -4.85
C LYS A 133 3.74 9.64 -4.99
N PHE A 134 4.01 10.75 -4.30
CA PHE A 134 3.15 11.92 -4.29
C PHE A 134 3.95 13.18 -4.62
N ALA A 135 3.30 14.14 -5.27
CA ALA A 135 3.84 15.48 -5.45
C ALA A 135 3.75 16.22 -4.11
N ILE A 136 4.88 16.28 -3.40
CA ILE A 136 5.02 16.93 -2.10
C ILE A 136 6.06 18.04 -2.23
N ASP A 137 5.69 19.26 -1.87
CA ASP A 137 6.53 20.45 -1.91
C ASP A 137 7.08 20.87 -0.54
N ASP A 138 6.58 20.28 0.54
CA ASP A 138 7.02 20.51 1.92
C ASP A 138 7.30 19.19 2.65
N ILE A 139 8.49 19.05 3.23
CA ILE A 139 8.85 17.85 3.99
C ILE A 139 8.25 17.85 5.39
N GLU A 140 7.94 19.03 5.94
CA GLU A 140 7.40 19.17 7.30
C GLU A 140 6.02 18.51 7.42
N VAL A 141 5.19 18.58 6.36
CA VAL A 141 3.88 17.90 6.36
C VAL A 141 4.02 16.38 6.36
N VAL A 142 5.10 15.83 5.81
CA VAL A 142 5.40 14.39 5.84
C VAL A 142 5.85 13.98 7.23
N ASP A 143 6.68 14.79 7.87
CA ASP A 143 7.13 14.57 9.24
C ASP A 143 5.99 14.66 10.24
N GLU A 144 5.09 15.62 10.08
CA GLU A 144 3.88 15.72 10.88
C GLU A 144 2.99 14.48 10.70
N ALA A 145 2.78 14.03 9.46
CA ALA A 145 2.02 12.82 9.18
C ALA A 145 2.64 11.58 9.84
N PHE A 146 3.96 11.42 9.76
CA PHE A 146 4.66 10.33 10.44
C PHE A 146 4.50 10.42 11.96
N ASN A 147 4.66 11.61 12.53
CA ASN A 147 4.45 11.81 13.97
C ASN A 147 3.01 11.49 14.40
N ASN A 148 2.01 11.82 13.59
CA ASN A 148 0.60 11.49 13.86
C ASN A 148 0.30 10.00 13.69
N LEU A 149 1.10 9.28 12.88
CA LEU A 149 0.99 7.83 12.68
C LEU A 149 1.53 7.04 13.89
N LEU A 150 2.63 7.52 14.49
CA LEU A 150 3.35 6.79 15.54
C LEU A 150 2.68 6.90 16.92
N SER A 151 2.63 5.77 17.63
CA SER A 151 2.44 5.75 19.08
C SER A 151 3.74 6.03 19.83
N ASP A 152 3.65 6.24 21.15
CA ASP A 152 4.85 6.41 21.99
C ASP A 152 5.75 5.17 22.03
N ASP A 153 5.19 3.98 21.81
CA ASP A 153 5.99 2.75 21.72
C ASP A 153 6.73 2.70 20.39
N ASP A 154 6.06 3.05 19.28
CA ASP A 154 6.67 3.10 17.95
C ASP A 154 7.85 4.08 17.92
N ARG A 155 7.68 5.28 18.52
CA ARG A 155 8.76 6.27 18.67
C ARG A 155 9.95 5.70 19.44
N ARG A 156 9.70 4.96 20.52
CA ARG A 156 10.78 4.33 21.32
C ARG A 156 11.54 3.26 20.55
N ARG A 157 10.89 2.60 19.58
CA ARG A 157 11.50 1.57 18.74
C ARG A 157 12.14 2.14 17.46
N GLY A 158 12.08 3.45 17.26
CA GLY A 158 12.65 4.15 16.11
C GLY A 158 11.73 4.21 14.89
N GLY A 159 10.51 3.68 14.97
CA GLY A 159 9.58 3.63 13.83
C GLY A 159 8.59 2.47 13.92
N LEU A 160 8.06 2.08 12.76
CA LEU A 160 7.04 1.03 12.66
C LEU A 160 7.67 -0.32 12.38
N THR A 161 7.51 -1.26 13.31
CA THR A 161 7.84 -2.67 13.02
C THR A 161 6.78 -3.36 12.19
N LEU A 162 7.11 -4.49 11.58
CA LEU A 162 6.17 -5.27 10.76
C LEU A 162 4.81 -5.52 11.45
N SER A 163 4.80 -5.93 12.72
CA SER A 163 3.53 -6.19 13.44
C SER A 163 2.67 -4.93 13.57
N ARG A 164 3.30 -3.80 13.87
CA ARG A 164 2.61 -2.51 13.98
C ARG A 164 2.10 -2.04 12.62
N TYR A 165 2.92 -2.21 11.58
CA TYR A 165 2.54 -1.90 10.21
C TYR A 165 1.33 -2.72 9.77
N GLN A 166 1.31 -4.02 10.05
CA GLN A 166 0.17 -4.91 9.78
C GLN A 166 -1.12 -4.46 10.47
N GLU A 167 -1.03 -4.06 11.75
CA GLU A 167 -2.17 -3.51 12.50
C GLU A 167 -2.69 -2.20 11.89
N LEU A 168 -1.79 -1.27 11.59
CA LEU A 168 -2.15 0.02 10.98
C LEU A 168 -2.75 -0.18 9.58
N TYR A 169 -2.23 -1.11 8.79
CA TYR A 169 -2.77 -1.43 7.48
C TYR A 169 -4.18 -2.03 7.60
N ALA A 170 -4.39 -2.94 8.55
CA ALA A 170 -5.71 -3.50 8.81
C ALA A 170 -6.71 -2.42 9.24
N GLN A 171 -6.28 -1.47 10.08
CA GLN A 171 -7.09 -0.31 10.46
C GLN A 171 -7.37 0.59 9.24
N PHE A 172 -6.40 0.86 8.38
CA PHE A 172 -6.59 1.65 7.17
C PHE A 172 -7.67 1.07 6.24
N LEU A 173 -7.67 -0.25 6.06
CA LEU A 173 -8.64 -0.94 5.20
C LEU A 173 -10.01 -1.10 5.88
N GLY A 174 -9.98 -1.49 7.16
CA GLY A 174 -11.13 -2.03 7.88
C GLY A 174 -11.85 -1.04 8.79
N ASN A 175 -11.21 0.07 9.18
CA ASN A 175 -11.81 1.08 10.04
C ASN A 175 -12.57 2.13 9.20
N PRO A 176 -13.87 2.35 9.44
CA PRO A 176 -14.62 3.43 8.81
C PRO A 176 -14.37 4.81 9.47
N ASP A 177 -13.79 4.84 10.66
CA ASP A 177 -13.49 6.08 11.39
C ASP A 177 -12.24 6.78 10.84
N ASP A 178 -12.36 8.08 10.63
CA ASP A 178 -11.29 8.97 10.15
C ASP A 178 -10.41 9.49 11.30
N ASN A 179 -10.72 9.20 12.56
CA ASN A 179 -9.91 9.63 13.71
C ASN A 179 -8.78 8.65 14.08
N CYS A 180 -8.47 7.70 13.20
CA CYS A 180 -7.46 6.68 13.44
C CYS A 180 -6.09 7.10 12.91
N PRO A 181 -4.97 6.89 13.64
CA PRO A 181 -3.62 7.15 13.14
C PRO A 181 -3.31 6.49 11.79
N ALA A 182 -3.95 5.36 11.49
CA ALA A 182 -3.78 4.63 10.24
C ALA A 182 -4.05 5.47 8.98
N ILE A 183 -4.84 6.56 9.06
CA ILE A 183 -5.07 7.47 7.93
C ILE A 183 -3.78 8.11 7.40
N TYR A 184 -2.71 8.13 8.20
CA TYR A 184 -1.39 8.64 7.83
C TYR A 184 -0.45 7.55 7.31
N LEU A 185 -0.86 6.28 7.22
CA LEU A 185 0.04 5.17 6.84
C LEU A 185 0.73 5.36 5.48
N PHE A 186 0.09 6.09 4.57
CA PHE A 186 0.59 6.34 3.22
C PHE A 186 0.89 7.80 2.93
N GLY A 187 1.13 8.63 3.95
CA GLY A 187 1.49 10.02 3.75
C GLY A 187 0.49 11.03 4.35
N PRO A 188 0.81 12.33 4.21
CA PRO A 188 0.00 13.42 4.73
C PRO A 188 -1.41 13.45 4.16
N LEU A 189 -2.32 14.09 4.90
CA LEU A 189 -3.74 14.11 4.55
C LEU A 189 -4.11 15.09 3.43
N SER A 190 -3.15 15.85 2.90
CA SER A 190 -3.39 16.93 1.93
C SER A 190 -4.35 16.50 0.83
N GLU A 191 -5.26 17.42 0.46
CA GLU A 191 -6.10 17.28 -0.73
C GLU A 191 -5.20 17.29 -1.96
N PHE A 192 -4.60 16.13 -2.27
CA PHE A 192 -3.93 15.89 -3.54
C PHE A 192 -5.03 15.88 -4.61
N SER A 193 -5.38 17.08 -5.02
CA SER A 193 -6.28 17.41 -6.10
C SER A 193 -5.53 17.16 -7.40
N LEU A 194 -5.76 15.98 -7.98
CA LEU A 194 -5.64 15.72 -9.41
C LEU A 194 -6.82 14.86 -9.86
#